data_AF-A0A8S9A874-F1
#
_entry.id   AF-A0A8S9A874-F1
#
_cell.length_a   1.000
_cell.length_b   1.000
_cell.length_c   1.000
_cell.angle_alpha   90.00
_cell.angle_beta   90.00
_cell.angle_gamma   90.00
#
_symmetry.space_group_name_H-M   'P 1'
#
loop_
_entity.id
_entity.type
_entity.pdbx_description
1 polymer ?
#
loop_
_entity_poly.entity_id
_entity_poly.type
_entity_poly.pdbx_seq_one_letter_code
_entity_poly.pdbx_strand_id
1 'polypeptide(L)'
;MTLVLLPGAGKVVKGARRWLTLGPVSFQPSELAKLAMLLYAAGYMVRKMEVKERFFRAVLPMACAVAIVGVLLLAEPDMGAFIVVAMIAMGILFLGGVNARMFLLIVAVLLAAFLLMIANSPWRRERVFAYLDPFGEEHAQGKGYQLSHALIAIGRGEIFGVGLGGSVEKLHWLPEAHTDFLLAVIGVEDSGYDPKRAVLAAQKLVNQDKIFIMIGHIGTAQNLAAMPVQFSKNVINFLPLTGAREMYEPWHRLKYSFFVPYYDQIRLAVPRLIKEKNARKICTIYQDDEFGLEVMRGGAAALKTLGLEFTEKTTYKRGATDFSSQVAKMKSAGCDLVILGT
;
A
#
# COMPACT_ATOMS: atom_id res chain seq x y z
N MET A 1 11.85 -26.99 9.19
CA MET A 1 10.58 -27.53 8.65
C MET A 1 10.18 -28.79 9.40
N THR A 2 11.00 -29.84 9.43
CA THR A 2 10.71 -31.06 10.23
C THR A 2 10.32 -30.83 11.69
N LEU A 3 10.95 -29.84 12.37
CA LEU A 3 10.63 -29.45 13.74
C LEU A 3 9.17 -29.01 13.94
N VAL A 4 8.53 -28.43 12.91
CA VAL A 4 7.11 -28.00 12.96
C VAL A 4 6.17 -29.20 12.95
N LEU A 5 6.59 -30.29 12.30
CA LEU A 5 5.81 -31.52 12.14
C LEU A 5 5.84 -32.40 13.41
N LEU A 6 6.80 -32.23 14.31
CA LEU A 6 6.91 -32.99 15.56
C LEU A 6 5.77 -32.64 16.53
N PRO A 7 4.90 -33.58 16.95
CA PRO A 7 3.80 -33.34 17.89
C PRO A 7 4.23 -32.51 19.12
N GLY A 8 3.49 -31.45 19.46
CA GLY A 8 3.79 -30.56 20.60
C GLY A 8 4.63 -29.32 20.29
N ALA A 9 5.49 -29.32 19.26
CA ALA A 9 6.39 -28.19 18.96
C ALA A 9 5.76 -27.04 18.12
N GLY A 10 4.60 -27.28 17.51
CA GLY A 10 4.07 -26.46 16.42
C GLY A 10 2.60 -26.18 16.61
N LYS A 11 2.20 -24.92 16.47
CA LYS A 11 0.82 -24.45 16.69
C LYS A 11 -0.05 -24.72 15.47
N VAL A 12 -1.21 -25.33 15.68
CA VAL A 12 -2.23 -25.52 14.64
C VAL A 12 -3.12 -24.28 14.59
N VAL A 13 -3.18 -23.62 13.43
CA VAL A 13 -4.05 -22.47 13.18
C VAL A 13 -4.83 -22.74 11.90
N LYS A 14 -6.17 -22.68 11.96
CA LYS A 14 -7.07 -22.96 10.81
C LYS A 14 -6.77 -24.28 10.07
N GLY A 15 -6.46 -25.33 10.84
CA GLY A 15 -6.18 -26.67 10.30
C GLY A 15 -4.79 -26.86 9.69
N ALA A 16 -3.90 -25.86 9.76
CA ALA A 16 -2.52 -25.98 9.29
C ALA A 16 -1.52 -25.80 10.43
N ARG A 17 -0.45 -26.60 10.40
CA ARG A 17 0.62 -26.58 11.41
C ARG A 17 1.87 -25.98 10.80
N ARG A 18 2.01 -24.65 10.94
CA ARG A 18 3.03 -23.86 10.22
C ARG A 18 3.90 -23.00 11.12
N TRP A 19 3.48 -22.77 12.36
CA TRP A 19 4.10 -21.81 13.27
C TRP A 19 4.80 -22.51 14.44
N LEU A 20 6.03 -22.07 14.73
CA LEU A 20 6.74 -22.35 15.97
C LEU A 20 6.59 -21.14 16.88
N THR A 21 5.96 -21.33 18.04
CA THR A 21 5.80 -20.26 19.04
C THR A 21 6.90 -20.40 20.09
N LEU A 22 7.82 -19.43 20.11
CA LEU A 22 8.95 -19.33 21.03
C LEU A 22 8.65 -18.19 22.02
N GLY A 23 7.76 -18.44 22.99
CA GLY A 23 7.29 -17.41 23.92
C GLY A 23 6.51 -16.29 23.20
N PRO A 24 6.93 -15.01 23.27
CA PRO A 24 6.24 -13.90 22.60
C PRO A 24 6.49 -13.86 21.08
N VAL A 25 7.49 -14.59 20.58
CA VAL A 25 7.86 -14.57 19.16
C VAL A 25 7.28 -15.80 18.47
N SER A 26 6.66 -15.58 17.31
CA SER A 26 6.21 -16.66 16.43
C SER A 26 7.07 -16.67 15.17
N PHE A 27 7.59 -17.85 14.81
CA PHE A 27 8.45 -18.03 13.65
C PHE A 27 7.83 -19.05 12.69
N GLN A 28 7.85 -18.75 11.40
CA GLN A 28 7.32 -19.60 10.35
C GLN A 28 8.46 -20.17 9.49
N PRO A 29 8.80 -21.47 9.61
CA PRO A 29 9.95 -22.05 8.90
C PRO A 29 9.86 -22.03 7.38
N SER A 30 8.66 -21.93 6.80
CA SER A 30 8.48 -21.78 5.34
C SER A 30 9.04 -20.46 4.80
N GLU A 31 9.08 -19.39 5.61
CA GLU A 31 9.71 -18.13 5.22
C GLU A 31 11.22 -18.29 5.05
N LEU A 32 11.87 -18.95 6.01
CA LEU A 32 13.29 -19.27 5.92
C LEU A 32 13.59 -20.23 4.76
N ALA A 33 12.71 -21.20 4.50
CA ALA A 33 12.87 -22.13 3.38
C ALA A 33 12.85 -21.42 2.01
N LYS A 34 11.99 -20.42 1.82
CA LYS A 34 11.99 -19.58 0.60
C LYS A 34 13.32 -18.85 0.41
N LEU A 35 13.82 -18.21 1.49
CA LEU A 35 15.11 -17.52 1.45
C LEU A 35 16.27 -18.49 1.18
N ALA A 36 16.30 -19.62 1.88
CA ALA A 36 17.33 -20.65 1.71
C ALA A 36 17.32 -21.23 0.27
N MET A 37 16.14 -21.48 -0.30
CA MET A 37 16.01 -21.93 -1.68
C MET A 37 16.55 -20.88 -2.66
N LEU A 38 16.22 -19.60 -2.46
CA LEU A 38 16.73 -18.52 -3.31
C LEU A 38 18.26 -18.48 -3.29
N LEU A 39 18.87 -18.51 -2.10
CA LEU A 39 20.33 -18.50 -1.95
C LEU A 39 20.99 -19.75 -2.53
N TYR A 40 20.42 -20.93 -2.26
CA TYR A 40 20.90 -22.19 -2.81
C TYR A 40 20.84 -22.18 -4.34
N ALA A 41 19.70 -21.82 -4.90
CA ALA A 41 19.47 -21.85 -6.34
C ALA A 41 20.38 -20.87 -7.07
N ALA A 42 20.51 -19.65 -6.54
CA ALA A 42 21.40 -18.63 -7.12
C ALA A 42 22.87 -19.08 -7.05
N GLY A 43 23.31 -19.54 -5.87
CA GLY A 43 24.68 -20.00 -5.67
C GLY A 43 25.02 -21.29 -6.45
N TYR A 44 24.04 -22.15 -6.70
CA TYR A 44 24.18 -23.33 -7.55
C TYR A 44 24.36 -22.93 -9.02
N MET A 45 23.51 -22.03 -9.53
CA MET A 45 23.57 -21.59 -10.93
C MET A 45 24.88 -20.88 -11.26
N VAL A 46 25.41 -20.05 -10.35
CA VAL A 46 26.72 -19.40 -10.53
C VAL A 46 27.86 -20.44 -10.62
N ARG A 47 27.86 -21.46 -9.75
CA ARG A 47 28.94 -22.46 -9.67
C ARG A 47 28.88 -23.53 -10.76
N LYS A 48 27.71 -23.76 -11.35
CA LYS A 48 27.50 -24.81 -12.37
C LYS A 48 27.24 -24.24 -13.76
N MET A 49 27.61 -22.98 -14.01
CA MET A 49 27.41 -22.33 -15.30
C MET A 49 28.06 -23.05 -16.48
N GLU A 50 29.14 -23.81 -16.27
CA GLU A 50 29.84 -24.55 -17.33
C GLU A 50 29.17 -25.87 -17.70
N VAL A 51 28.35 -26.45 -16.81
CA VAL A 51 27.67 -27.75 -17.03
C VAL A 51 26.31 -27.55 -17.73
N LYS A 52 25.97 -26.31 -18.13
CA LYS A 52 24.70 -25.92 -18.76
C LYS A 52 24.38 -26.72 -20.02
N GLU A 53 25.40 -27.20 -20.74
CA GLU A 53 25.22 -28.00 -21.96
C GLU A 53 24.62 -29.39 -21.69
N ARG A 54 24.73 -29.91 -20.46
CA ARG A 54 24.12 -31.19 -20.05
C ARG A 54 22.93 -30.92 -19.14
N PHE A 55 21.77 -30.68 -19.77
CA PHE A 55 20.48 -30.36 -19.14
C PHE A 55 20.20 -31.13 -17.83
N PHE A 56 20.20 -32.46 -17.88
CA PHE A 56 19.87 -33.28 -16.71
C PHE A 56 20.84 -33.07 -15.55
N ARG A 57 22.13 -32.80 -15.80
CA ARG A 57 23.10 -32.55 -14.73
C ARG A 57 22.96 -31.18 -14.09
N ALA A 58 22.47 -30.20 -14.85
CA ALA A 58 22.22 -28.85 -14.35
C ALA A 58 20.86 -28.75 -13.60
N VAL A 59 19.85 -29.48 -14.03
CA VAL A 59 18.49 -29.36 -13.46
C VAL A 59 18.21 -30.35 -12.35
N LEU A 60 18.74 -31.57 -12.41
CA LEU A 60 18.42 -32.62 -11.43
C LEU A 60 18.70 -32.22 -9.98
N PRO A 61 19.86 -31.62 -9.61
CA PRO A 61 20.10 -31.22 -8.22
C PRO A 61 19.12 -30.15 -7.74
N MET A 62 18.77 -29.19 -8.61
CA MET A 62 17.77 -28.16 -8.32
C MET A 62 16.38 -28.78 -8.13
N ALA A 63 15.98 -29.68 -9.03
CA ALA A 63 14.71 -30.38 -8.97
C ALA A 63 14.58 -31.21 -7.69
N CYS A 64 15.65 -31.92 -7.29
CA CYS A 64 15.70 -32.64 -6.02
C CYS A 64 15.54 -31.71 -4.82
N ALA A 65 16.24 -30.58 -4.79
CA ALA A 65 16.12 -29.60 -3.70
C ALA A 65 14.68 -29.05 -3.59
N VAL A 66 14.07 -28.67 -4.72
CA VAL A 66 12.68 -28.20 -4.78
C VAL A 66 11.71 -29.30 -4.36
N ALA A 67 11.92 -30.54 -4.79
CA ALA A 67 11.08 -31.67 -4.42
C ALA A 67 11.13 -31.95 -2.91
N ILE A 68 12.32 -31.95 -2.30
CA ILE A 68 12.49 -32.17 -0.85
C ILE A 68 11.77 -31.06 -0.06
N VAL A 69 12.03 -29.80 -0.38
CA VAL A 69 11.37 -28.66 0.29
C VAL A 69 9.86 -28.69 0.04
N GLY A 70 9.44 -29.04 -1.19
CA GLY A 70 8.04 -29.17 -1.56
C GLY A 70 7.30 -30.25 -0.77
N VAL A 71 7.88 -31.43 -0.61
CA VAL A 71 7.29 -32.50 0.21
C VAL A 71 7.11 -32.05 1.66
N LEU A 72 8.12 -31.37 2.23
CA LEU A 72 8.04 -30.84 3.59
C LEU A 72 6.94 -29.77 3.73
N LEU A 73 6.81 -28.87 2.75
CA LEU A 73 5.76 -27.84 2.73
C LEU A 73 4.36 -28.44 2.57
N LEU A 74 4.21 -29.45 1.72
CA LEU A 74 2.93 -30.15 1.53
C LEU A 74 2.54 -30.96 2.77
N ALA A 75 3.51 -31.43 3.56
CA ALA A 75 3.26 -32.03 4.86
C ALA A 75 2.81 -31.01 5.92
N GLU A 76 3.11 -29.71 5.74
CA GLU A 76 2.64 -28.56 6.55
C GLU A 76 1.30 -27.97 6.03
N PRO A 77 0.50 -28.77 5.30
CA PRO A 77 -0.46 -28.35 4.28
C PRO A 77 -0.27 -26.96 3.63
N ASP A 78 0.96 -26.56 3.26
CA ASP A 78 1.27 -25.24 2.69
C ASP A 78 1.61 -25.28 1.20
N MET A 79 0.57 -25.37 0.37
CA MET A 79 0.71 -25.32 -1.08
C MET A 79 1.19 -23.95 -1.59
N GLY A 80 0.80 -22.86 -0.92
CA GLY A 80 1.15 -21.50 -1.35
C GLY A 80 2.65 -21.25 -1.25
N ALA A 81 3.25 -21.59 -0.11
CA ALA A 81 4.69 -21.52 0.05
C ALA A 81 5.44 -22.41 -0.96
N PHE A 82 4.91 -23.60 -1.28
CA PHE A 82 5.53 -24.48 -2.27
C PHE A 82 5.53 -23.86 -3.68
N ILE A 83 4.42 -23.24 -4.10
CA ILE A 83 4.36 -22.52 -5.39
C ILE A 83 5.41 -21.41 -5.43
N VAL A 84 5.57 -20.64 -4.34
CA VAL A 84 6.59 -19.57 -4.27
C VAL A 84 8.01 -20.13 -4.38
N VAL A 85 8.33 -21.21 -3.67
CA VAL A 85 9.64 -21.90 -3.77
C VAL A 85 9.91 -22.38 -5.20
N ALA A 86 8.90 -22.98 -5.85
CA ALA A 86 9.01 -23.41 -7.24
C ALA A 86 9.23 -22.23 -8.19
N MET A 87 8.49 -21.12 -8.04
CA MET A 87 8.67 -19.91 -8.84
C MET A 87 10.06 -19.30 -8.66
N ILE A 88 10.60 -19.27 -7.43
CA ILE A 88 11.97 -18.81 -7.16
C ILE A 88 12.98 -19.66 -7.94
N ALA A 89 12.88 -20.98 -7.84
CA ALA A 89 13.78 -21.89 -8.55
C ALA A 89 13.67 -21.74 -10.07
N MET A 90 12.45 -21.62 -10.60
CA MET A 90 12.20 -21.38 -12.03
C MET A 90 12.77 -20.05 -12.50
N GLY A 91 12.55 -18.96 -11.75
CA GLY A 91 13.10 -17.65 -12.08
C GLY A 91 14.63 -17.68 -12.14
N ILE A 92 15.27 -18.37 -11.21
CA ILE A 92 16.73 -18.50 -11.20
C ILE A 92 17.24 -19.38 -12.35
N LEU A 93 16.54 -20.47 -12.70
CA LEU A 93 16.88 -21.29 -13.86
C LEU A 93 16.73 -20.51 -15.18
N PHE A 94 15.70 -19.67 -15.29
CA PHE A 94 15.50 -18.79 -16.43
C PHE A 94 16.65 -17.78 -16.57
N LEU A 95 16.98 -17.07 -15.49
CA LEU A 95 18.10 -16.12 -15.46
C LEU A 95 19.45 -16.79 -15.69
N GLY A 96 19.59 -18.06 -15.27
CA GLY A 96 20.79 -18.86 -15.50
C GLY A 96 20.99 -19.31 -16.95
N GLY A 97 20.05 -19.02 -17.86
CA GLY A 97 20.18 -19.27 -19.30
C GLY A 97 19.92 -20.73 -19.70
N VAL A 98 19.04 -21.44 -18.99
CA VAL A 98 18.61 -22.79 -19.38
C VAL A 98 17.88 -22.74 -20.73
N ASN A 99 18.09 -23.76 -21.58
CA ASN A 99 17.43 -23.87 -22.89
C ASN A 99 15.90 -23.71 -22.79
N ALA A 100 15.32 -22.82 -23.60
CA ALA A 100 13.90 -22.48 -23.59
C ALA A 100 12.97 -23.71 -23.75
N ARG A 101 13.32 -24.67 -24.60
CA ARG A 101 12.53 -25.91 -24.78
C ARG A 101 12.42 -26.70 -23.48
N MET A 102 13.54 -26.76 -22.76
CA MET A 102 13.63 -27.49 -21.50
C MET A 102 13.00 -26.73 -20.34
N PHE A 103 13.14 -25.41 -20.33
CA PHE A 103 12.42 -24.55 -19.40
C PHE A 103 10.89 -24.76 -19.53
N LEU A 104 10.37 -24.75 -20.76
CA LEU A 104 8.95 -25.02 -21.03
C LEU A 104 8.53 -26.43 -20.60
N LEU A 105 9.39 -27.44 -20.78
CA LEU A 105 9.13 -28.79 -20.29
C LEU A 105 9.01 -28.82 -18.76
N ILE A 106 9.89 -28.13 -18.02
CA ILE A 106 9.82 -28.08 -16.55
C ILE A 106 8.54 -27.35 -16.11
N VAL A 107 8.20 -26.24 -16.76
CA VAL A 107 6.93 -25.52 -16.50
C VAL A 107 5.73 -26.45 -16.72
N ALA A 108 5.70 -27.17 -17.83
CA ALA A 108 4.62 -28.12 -18.13
C ALA A 108 4.52 -29.24 -17.09
N VAL A 109 5.66 -29.80 -16.65
CA VAL A 109 5.69 -30.84 -15.60
C VAL A 109 5.20 -30.29 -14.25
N LEU A 110 5.63 -29.09 -13.85
CA LEU A 110 5.17 -28.46 -12.61
C LEU A 110 3.66 -28.16 -12.67
N LEU A 111 3.17 -27.59 -13.77
CA LEU A 111 1.74 -27.33 -13.97
C LEU A 111 0.93 -28.61 -13.91
N ALA A 112 1.36 -29.67 -14.61
CA ALA A 112 0.70 -30.98 -14.56
C ALA A 112 0.68 -31.54 -13.13
N ALA A 113 1.80 -31.46 -12.41
CA ALA A 113 1.88 -31.91 -11.02
C ALA A 113 0.91 -31.14 -10.11
N PHE A 114 0.85 -29.80 -10.21
CA PHE A 114 -0.08 -28.98 -9.44
C PHE A 114 -1.55 -29.24 -9.80
N LEU A 115 -1.88 -29.38 -11.10
CA LEU A 115 -3.23 -29.70 -11.55
C LEU A 115 -3.69 -31.08 -11.04
N LEU A 116 -2.83 -32.10 -11.13
CA LEU A 116 -3.11 -33.42 -10.55
C LEU A 116 -3.31 -33.33 -9.03
N MET A 117 -2.51 -32.49 -8.35
CA MET A 117 -2.63 -32.27 -6.91
C MET A 117 -3.98 -31.69 -6.51
N ILE A 118 -4.45 -30.70 -7.28
CA ILE A 118 -5.75 -30.04 -7.10
C ILE A 118 -6.87 -31.03 -7.43
N ALA A 119 -6.80 -31.72 -8.57
CA ALA A 119 -7.84 -32.65 -9.03
C ALA A 119 -8.06 -33.82 -8.05
N ASN A 120 -6.98 -34.37 -7.48
CA ASN A 120 -7.03 -35.49 -6.55
C ASN A 120 -7.37 -35.08 -5.10
N SER A 121 -7.58 -33.80 -4.82
CA SER A 121 -7.90 -33.33 -3.47
C SER A 121 -9.18 -32.51 -3.48
N PRO A 122 -10.30 -33.07 -2.99
CA PRO A 122 -11.58 -32.36 -2.91
C PRO A 122 -11.42 -31.00 -2.21
N TRP A 123 -10.67 -30.96 -1.11
CA TRP A 123 -10.42 -29.74 -0.34
C TRP A 123 -9.72 -28.64 -1.17
N ARG A 124 -8.69 -28.98 -1.95
CA ARG A 124 -7.97 -28.00 -2.80
C ARG A 124 -8.82 -27.55 -3.99
N ARG A 125 -9.50 -28.49 -4.63
CA ARG A 125 -10.38 -28.21 -5.78
C ARG A 125 -11.52 -27.27 -5.40
N GLU A 126 -12.19 -27.51 -4.28
CA GLU A 126 -13.25 -26.62 -3.80
C GLU A 126 -12.75 -25.21 -3.51
N ARG A 127 -11.50 -25.02 -3.06
CA ARG A 127 -10.92 -23.68 -2.89
C ARG A 127 -10.70 -22.96 -4.21
N VAL A 128 -10.34 -23.69 -5.27
CA VAL A 128 -10.18 -23.12 -6.62
C VAL A 128 -11.54 -22.71 -7.17
N PHE A 129 -12.56 -23.56 -7.06
CA PHE A 129 -13.91 -23.20 -7.52
C PHE A 129 -14.53 -22.05 -6.71
N ALA A 130 -14.38 -22.06 -5.38
CA ALA A 130 -14.79 -20.94 -4.55
C ALA A 130 -14.02 -19.63 -4.83
N TYR A 131 -12.83 -19.69 -5.43
CA TYR A 131 -12.11 -18.50 -5.89
C TYR A 131 -12.62 -17.99 -7.25
N LEU A 132 -12.94 -18.92 -8.17
CA LEU A 132 -13.42 -18.59 -9.52
C LEU A 132 -14.88 -18.11 -9.51
N ASP A 133 -15.72 -18.71 -8.68
CA ASP A 133 -17.11 -18.32 -8.47
C ASP A 133 -17.42 -18.19 -6.98
N PRO A 134 -16.98 -17.11 -6.33
CA PRO A 134 -17.20 -16.92 -4.90
C PRO A 134 -18.68 -16.66 -4.56
N PHE A 135 -19.48 -16.18 -5.51
CA PHE A 135 -20.88 -15.80 -5.32
C PHE A 135 -21.88 -16.93 -5.61
N GLY A 136 -21.45 -18.05 -6.20
CA GLY A 136 -22.29 -19.23 -6.39
C GLY A 136 -22.92 -19.71 -5.08
N GLU A 137 -24.14 -20.24 -5.14
CA GLU A 137 -24.93 -20.63 -3.96
C GLU A 137 -24.18 -21.61 -3.04
N GLU A 138 -23.41 -22.53 -3.62
CA GLU A 138 -22.61 -23.52 -2.89
C GLU A 138 -21.38 -22.92 -2.17
N HIS A 139 -20.95 -21.72 -2.53
CA HIS A 139 -19.69 -21.11 -2.08
C HIS A 139 -19.91 -19.87 -1.24
N ALA A 140 -20.98 -19.11 -1.52
CA ALA A 140 -21.27 -17.82 -0.90
C ALA A 140 -21.36 -17.89 0.62
N GLN A 141 -21.91 -18.96 1.20
CA GLN A 141 -22.01 -19.17 2.66
C GLN A 141 -20.89 -20.04 3.25
N GLY A 142 -19.96 -20.49 2.41
CA GLY A 142 -18.91 -21.45 2.79
C GLY A 142 -17.51 -20.92 2.47
N LYS A 143 -16.79 -21.64 1.61
CA LYS A 143 -15.38 -21.33 1.29
C LYS A 143 -15.21 -20.01 0.52
N GLY A 144 -16.23 -19.54 -0.19
CA GLY A 144 -16.24 -18.29 -0.93
C GLY A 144 -16.58 -17.08 -0.05
N TYR A 145 -17.23 -17.28 1.11
CA TYR A 145 -17.76 -16.23 1.97
C TYR A 145 -16.78 -15.08 2.22
N GLN A 146 -15.56 -15.40 2.68
CA GLN A 146 -14.54 -14.40 2.98
C GLN A 146 -14.16 -13.56 1.74
N LEU A 147 -14.08 -14.17 0.56
CA LEU A 147 -13.74 -13.49 -0.68
C LEU A 147 -14.93 -12.67 -1.22
N SER A 148 -16.14 -13.24 -1.20
CA SER A 148 -17.37 -12.56 -1.63
C SER A 148 -17.61 -11.29 -0.84
N HIS A 149 -17.50 -11.36 0.49
CA HIS A 149 -17.68 -10.20 1.37
C HIS A 149 -16.59 -9.15 1.18
N ALA A 150 -15.35 -9.54 0.89
CA ALA A 150 -14.30 -8.59 0.54
C ALA A 150 -14.59 -7.87 -0.79
N LEU A 151 -15.08 -8.59 -1.80
CA LEU A 151 -15.46 -8.01 -3.09
C LEU A 151 -16.70 -7.11 -2.96
N ILE A 152 -17.68 -7.48 -2.13
CA ILE A 152 -18.82 -6.61 -1.78
C ILE A 152 -18.34 -5.34 -1.08
N ALA A 153 -17.39 -5.46 -0.14
CA ALA A 153 -16.78 -4.31 0.53
C ALA A 153 -16.23 -3.34 -0.52
N ILE A 154 -15.34 -3.83 -1.38
CA ILE A 154 -14.67 -3.04 -2.42
C ILE A 154 -15.70 -2.42 -3.38
N GLY A 155 -16.68 -3.21 -3.84
CA GLY A 155 -17.74 -2.71 -4.72
C GLY A 155 -18.56 -1.59 -4.10
N ARG A 156 -18.85 -1.66 -2.81
CA ARG A 156 -19.58 -0.62 -2.06
C ARG A 156 -18.72 0.60 -1.75
N GLY A 157 -17.41 0.44 -1.60
CA GLY A 157 -16.46 1.53 -1.37
C GLY A 157 -16.26 2.45 -2.58
N GLU A 158 -16.63 2.00 -3.78
CA GLU A 158 -16.28 2.70 -5.03
C GLU A 158 -14.79 3.09 -5.06
N ILE A 159 -14.42 4.21 -5.70
CA ILE A 159 -13.03 4.66 -5.80
C ILE A 159 -12.58 5.44 -4.55
N PHE A 160 -13.51 6.15 -3.88
CA PHE A 160 -13.18 7.13 -2.83
C PHE A 160 -13.62 6.73 -1.41
N GLY A 161 -14.10 5.50 -1.25
CA GLY A 161 -14.66 5.03 0.00
C GLY A 161 -16.01 5.68 0.34
N VAL A 162 -16.60 5.17 1.42
CA VAL A 162 -17.84 5.67 2.04
C VAL A 162 -17.56 6.45 3.33
N GLY A 163 -16.28 6.63 3.70
CA GLY A 163 -15.86 7.31 4.91
C GLY A 163 -15.75 6.39 6.14
N LEU A 164 -14.93 6.83 7.09
CA LEU A 164 -14.67 6.12 8.33
C LEU A 164 -15.98 5.88 9.11
N GLY A 165 -16.26 4.62 9.45
CA GLY A 165 -17.54 4.27 10.07
C GLY A 165 -18.55 3.68 9.11
N GLY A 166 -18.43 3.93 7.80
CA GLY A 166 -19.42 3.54 6.80
C GLY A 166 -19.30 2.12 6.26
N SER A 167 -18.17 1.42 6.51
CA SER A 167 -18.02 0.02 6.11
C SER A 167 -18.96 -0.87 6.93
N VAL A 168 -19.82 -1.61 6.25
CA VAL A 168 -20.71 -2.61 6.87
C VAL A 168 -19.95 -3.93 7.10
N GLU A 169 -18.97 -4.23 6.25
CA GLU A 169 -18.25 -5.50 6.27
C GLU A 169 -17.41 -5.71 7.53
N LYS A 170 -16.96 -4.61 8.15
CA LYS A 170 -16.28 -4.67 9.45
C LYS A 170 -17.18 -5.08 10.63
N LEU A 171 -18.51 -5.03 10.48
CA LEU A 171 -19.48 -5.41 11.51
C LEU A 171 -19.65 -6.93 11.57
N HIS A 172 -18.53 -7.66 11.63
CA HIS A 172 -18.44 -9.12 11.66
C HIS A 172 -18.88 -9.88 10.39
N TRP A 173 -19.26 -9.18 9.32
CA TRP A 173 -19.57 -9.80 8.03
C TRP A 173 -18.32 -10.27 7.29
N LEU A 174 -17.16 -9.66 7.54
CA LEU A 174 -15.85 -10.07 7.03
C LEU A 174 -14.94 -10.58 8.17
N PRO A 175 -14.91 -11.90 8.44
CA PRO A 175 -14.20 -12.48 9.59
C PRO A 175 -12.73 -12.08 9.69
N GLU A 176 -11.99 -12.15 8.57
CA GLU A 176 -10.55 -11.87 8.51
C GLU A 176 -10.24 -10.44 8.00
N ALA A 177 -11.11 -9.48 8.33
CA ALA A 177 -10.93 -8.06 8.02
C ALA A 177 -9.65 -7.44 8.61
N HIS A 178 -9.14 -8.00 9.70
CA HIS A 178 -7.98 -7.46 10.45
C HIS A 178 -6.64 -8.10 10.04
N THR A 179 -6.67 -9.08 9.13
CA THR A 179 -5.49 -9.81 8.64
C THR A 179 -5.47 -9.77 7.11
N ASP A 180 -6.00 -10.81 6.46
CA ASP A 180 -5.84 -11.07 5.03
C ASP A 180 -6.61 -10.07 4.15
N PHE A 181 -7.61 -9.37 4.70
CA PHE A 181 -8.48 -8.45 3.97
C PHE A 181 -8.52 -7.02 4.52
N LEU A 182 -7.45 -6.61 5.22
CA LEU A 182 -7.34 -5.25 5.77
C LEU A 182 -7.58 -4.16 4.72
N LEU A 183 -7.03 -4.33 3.52
CA LEU A 183 -7.20 -3.35 2.43
C LEU A 183 -8.64 -3.22 1.95
N ALA A 184 -9.43 -4.30 1.99
CA ALA A 184 -10.85 -4.28 1.61
C ALA A 184 -11.68 -3.43 2.58
N VAL A 185 -11.25 -3.29 3.85
CA VAL A 185 -11.91 -2.42 4.82
C VAL A 185 -11.35 -1.00 4.76
N ILE A 186 -10.02 -0.83 4.77
CA ILE A 186 -9.40 0.50 4.78
C ILE A 186 -9.77 1.30 3.54
N GLY A 187 -9.74 0.70 2.35
CA GLY A 187 -10.11 1.41 1.11
C GLY A 187 -11.56 1.89 1.12
N VAL A 188 -12.47 1.11 1.71
CA VAL A 188 -13.88 1.46 1.84
C VAL A 188 -14.10 2.56 2.89
N GLU A 189 -13.26 2.62 3.92
CA GLU A 189 -13.33 3.65 4.96
C GLU A 189 -12.64 4.96 4.58
N ASP A 190 -12.12 5.07 3.35
CA ASP A 190 -11.49 6.31 2.89
C ASP A 190 -12.50 7.48 2.97
N SER A 191 -12.01 8.59 3.51
CA SER A 191 -12.73 9.85 3.56
C SER A 191 -12.70 10.59 2.21
N GLY A 192 -12.00 10.07 1.21
CA GLY A 192 -11.91 10.61 -0.15
C GLY A 192 -11.25 11.99 -0.17
N TYR A 193 -10.42 12.27 0.83
CA TYR A 193 -9.84 13.59 1.04
C TYR A 193 -10.91 14.71 1.08
N ASP A 194 -12.09 14.48 1.66
CA ASP A 194 -13.17 15.47 1.80
C ASP A 194 -13.26 16.03 3.24
N PRO A 195 -13.34 17.37 3.45
CA PRO A 195 -13.38 17.95 4.79
C PRO A 195 -14.65 17.60 5.59
N LYS A 196 -15.81 17.48 4.93
CA LYS A 196 -17.06 17.16 5.63
C LYS A 196 -17.00 15.74 6.16
N ARG A 197 -16.52 14.79 5.35
CA ARG A 197 -16.27 13.41 5.77
C ARG A 197 -15.20 13.33 6.87
N ALA A 198 -14.16 14.16 6.81
CA ALA A 198 -13.15 14.24 7.87
C ALA A 198 -13.74 14.69 9.22
N VAL A 199 -14.70 15.62 9.23
CA VAL A 199 -15.41 16.02 10.46
C VAL A 199 -16.21 14.85 11.04
N LEU A 200 -16.93 14.10 10.22
CA LEU A 200 -17.70 12.92 10.66
C LEU A 200 -16.76 11.84 11.23
N ALA A 201 -15.64 11.59 10.56
CA ALA A 201 -14.61 10.68 11.03
C ALA A 201 -14.03 11.13 12.38
N ALA A 202 -13.72 12.42 12.53
CA ALA A 202 -13.25 12.99 13.79
C ALA A 202 -14.31 12.88 14.89
N GLN A 203 -15.59 13.14 14.60
CA GLN A 203 -16.67 12.97 15.57
C GLN A 203 -16.79 11.53 16.05
N LYS A 204 -16.69 10.55 15.15
CA LYS A 204 -16.67 9.13 15.52
C LYS A 204 -15.47 8.82 16.42
N LEU A 205 -14.25 9.11 15.95
CA LEU A 205 -13.03 8.77 16.68
C LEU A 205 -12.98 9.43 18.07
N VAL A 206 -13.33 10.71 18.14
CA VAL A 206 -13.26 11.49 19.38
C VAL A 206 -14.42 11.18 20.32
N ASN A 207 -15.66 11.15 19.81
CA ASN A 207 -16.84 11.01 20.67
C ASN A 207 -17.26 9.57 20.92
N GLN A 208 -17.05 8.64 19.99
CA GLN A 208 -17.44 7.24 20.14
C GLN A 208 -16.24 6.37 20.54
N ASP A 209 -15.14 6.43 19.78
CA ASP A 209 -13.97 5.56 20.00
C ASP A 209 -13.05 6.08 21.12
N LYS A 210 -13.29 7.30 21.61
CA LYS A 210 -12.57 7.95 22.72
C LYS A 210 -11.05 7.95 22.55
N ILE A 211 -10.57 8.26 21.34
CA ILE A 211 -9.14 8.44 21.10
C ILE A 211 -8.60 9.57 21.98
N PHE A 212 -7.37 9.42 22.47
CA PHE A 212 -6.67 10.48 23.20
C PHE A 212 -5.72 11.30 22.31
N ILE A 213 -5.38 10.77 21.13
CA ILE A 213 -4.47 11.37 20.15
C ILE A 213 -4.90 11.02 18.73
N MET A 214 -4.80 11.98 17.81
CA MET A 214 -4.96 11.78 16.38
C MET A 214 -3.60 11.96 15.70
N ILE A 215 -3.08 10.89 15.10
CA ILE A 215 -1.73 10.86 14.52
C ILE A 215 -1.81 10.89 12.99
N GLY A 216 -1.00 11.73 12.34
CA GLY A 216 -0.80 11.65 10.89
C GLY A 216 -2.01 12.04 10.04
N HIS A 217 -2.93 12.84 10.59
CA HIS A 217 -4.13 13.26 9.86
C HIS A 217 -3.74 14.09 8.63
N ILE A 218 -4.20 13.66 7.45
CA ILE A 218 -3.75 14.19 6.17
C ILE A 218 -4.57 15.41 5.70
N GLY A 219 -3.88 16.42 5.20
CA GLY A 219 -4.48 17.56 4.49
C GLY A 219 -4.87 18.74 5.37
N THR A 220 -4.63 19.95 4.86
CA THR A 220 -4.82 21.21 5.60
C THR A 220 -6.27 21.43 5.97
N ALA A 221 -7.16 21.44 4.98
CA ALA A 221 -8.59 21.71 5.20
C ALA A 221 -9.27 20.66 6.09
N GLN A 222 -8.86 19.40 6.00
CA GLN A 222 -9.35 18.30 6.82
C GLN A 222 -8.95 18.51 8.27
N ASN A 223 -7.68 18.85 8.51
CA ASN A 223 -7.19 19.18 9.84
C ASN A 223 -7.90 20.39 10.44
N LEU A 224 -8.05 21.47 9.67
CA LEU A 224 -8.79 22.66 10.10
C LEU A 224 -10.24 22.35 10.48
N ALA A 225 -10.91 21.50 9.71
CA ALA A 225 -12.29 21.10 9.99
C ALA A 225 -12.39 20.16 11.21
N ALA A 226 -11.42 19.27 11.41
CA ALA A 226 -11.45 18.27 12.50
C ALA A 226 -10.94 18.80 13.85
N MET A 227 -10.00 19.75 13.86
CA MET A 227 -9.37 20.27 15.08
C MET A 227 -10.37 20.78 16.13
N PRO A 228 -11.45 21.52 15.79
CA PRO A 228 -12.46 21.92 16.77
C PRO A 228 -13.07 20.73 17.52
N VAL A 229 -13.34 19.62 16.82
CA VAL A 229 -13.87 18.39 17.42
C VAL A 229 -12.85 17.79 18.38
N GLN A 230 -11.58 17.68 17.95
CA GLN A 230 -10.49 17.15 18.77
C GLN A 230 -10.28 17.98 20.05
N PHE A 231 -10.16 19.29 19.91
CA PHE A 231 -9.82 20.18 21.02
C PHE A 231 -10.95 20.28 22.05
N SER A 232 -12.22 20.16 21.62
CA SER A 232 -13.36 20.12 22.54
C SER A 232 -13.31 18.96 23.55
N LYS A 233 -12.52 17.92 23.26
CA LYS A 233 -12.34 16.73 24.11
C LYS A 233 -10.89 16.53 24.57
N ASN A 234 -10.05 17.56 24.50
CA ASN A 234 -8.62 17.49 24.82
C ASN A 234 -7.85 16.41 24.03
N VAL A 235 -8.27 16.10 22.79
CA VAL A 235 -7.54 15.18 21.92
C VAL A 235 -6.40 15.92 21.23
N ILE A 236 -5.21 15.33 21.25
CA ILE A 236 -4.00 15.91 20.66
C ILE A 236 -4.01 15.72 19.14
N ASN A 237 -3.79 16.81 18.39
CA ASN A 237 -3.48 16.75 16.96
C ASN A 237 -1.97 16.58 16.80
N PHE A 238 -1.52 15.36 16.49
CA PHE A 238 -0.12 14.98 16.53
C PHE A 238 0.42 14.63 15.15
N LEU A 239 1.45 15.36 14.75
CA LEU A 239 2.19 15.20 13.51
C LEU A 239 1.25 15.09 12.29
N PRO A 240 0.35 16.07 12.05
CA PRO A 240 -0.52 16.03 10.89
C PRO A 240 0.30 16.07 9.60
N LEU A 241 -0.19 15.40 8.56
CA LEU A 241 0.44 15.41 7.24
C LEU A 241 0.05 16.66 6.45
N THR A 242 0.48 17.82 6.98
CA THR A 242 0.37 19.14 6.37
C THR A 242 1.38 20.10 7.02
N GLY A 243 1.91 21.02 6.23
CA GLY A 243 2.79 22.12 6.65
C GLY A 243 2.09 23.48 6.73
N ALA A 244 0.76 23.53 6.89
CA ALA A 244 0.05 24.81 6.99
C ALA A 244 0.40 25.53 8.29
N ARG A 245 0.55 26.86 8.27
CA ARG A 245 0.89 27.66 9.47
C ARG A 245 -0.13 27.51 10.58
N GLU A 246 -1.38 27.23 10.24
CA GLU A 246 -2.47 27.02 11.19
C GLU A 246 -2.25 25.78 12.08
N MET A 247 -1.35 24.87 11.69
CA MET A 247 -0.91 23.76 12.55
C MET A 247 -0.01 24.23 13.71
N TYR A 248 0.47 25.47 13.67
CA TYR A 248 1.33 26.10 14.66
C TYR A 248 0.64 27.31 15.32
N GLU A 249 -0.10 28.08 14.51
CA GLU A 249 -0.64 29.39 14.88
C GLU A 249 -2.18 29.39 14.86
N PRO A 250 -2.85 30.09 15.81
CA PRO A 250 -2.28 30.52 17.08
C PRO A 250 -1.79 29.30 17.88
N TRP A 251 -0.85 29.57 18.79
CA TRP A 251 -0.30 28.54 19.67
C TRP A 251 -1.42 27.83 20.43
N HIS A 252 -1.36 26.51 20.48
CA HIS A 252 -2.31 25.70 21.21
C HIS A 252 -1.59 24.47 21.77
N ARG A 253 -1.79 24.16 23.05
CA ARG A 253 -1.10 23.05 23.74
C ARG A 253 -1.34 21.65 23.14
N LEU A 254 -2.36 21.52 22.30
CA LEU A 254 -2.74 20.25 21.64
C LEU A 254 -2.28 20.17 20.17
N LYS A 255 -1.55 21.17 19.67
CA LYS A 255 -1.00 21.18 18.31
C LYS A 255 0.47 20.77 18.35
N TYR A 256 0.81 19.66 17.70
CA TYR A 256 2.19 19.22 17.52
C TYR A 256 2.40 18.92 16.05
N SER A 257 3.09 19.79 15.33
CA SER A 257 3.39 19.59 13.92
C SER A 257 4.90 19.50 13.70
N PHE A 258 5.31 18.77 12.65
CA PHE A 258 6.74 18.53 12.36
C PHE A 258 7.23 19.14 11.04
N PHE A 259 6.32 19.54 10.14
CA PHE A 259 6.71 20.10 8.85
C PHE A 259 7.07 21.58 8.96
N VAL A 260 8.18 22.00 8.36
CA VAL A 260 8.43 23.45 8.16
C VAL A 260 7.22 24.06 7.43
N PRO A 261 6.71 25.23 7.85
CA PRO A 261 5.54 25.81 7.22
C PRO A 261 5.69 26.00 5.70
N TYR A 262 4.64 25.72 4.91
CA TYR A 262 4.66 25.91 3.45
C TYR A 262 5.11 27.31 3.06
N TYR A 263 4.60 28.31 3.79
CA TYR A 263 5.01 29.70 3.65
C TYR A 263 6.53 29.87 3.68
N ASP A 264 7.22 29.31 4.68
CA ASP A 264 8.68 29.46 4.82
C ASP A 264 9.45 28.64 3.79
N GLN A 265 8.97 27.43 3.46
CA GLN A 265 9.58 26.62 2.40
C GLN A 265 9.62 27.40 1.08
N ILE A 266 8.47 27.97 0.68
CA ILE A 266 8.34 28.72 -0.57
C ILE A 266 9.11 30.04 -0.50
N ARG A 267 8.97 30.77 0.62
CA ARG A 267 9.66 32.06 0.83
C ARG A 267 11.17 31.96 0.68
N LEU A 268 11.76 30.85 1.14
CA LEU A 268 13.21 30.61 1.09
C LEU A 268 13.68 29.99 -0.22
N ALA A 269 12.92 29.05 -0.80
CA ALA A 269 13.33 28.32 -2.00
C ALA A 269 13.19 29.15 -3.29
N VAL A 270 12.10 29.91 -3.43
CA VAL A 270 11.78 30.63 -4.67
C VAL A 270 12.86 31.62 -5.09
N PRO A 271 13.41 32.48 -4.20
CA PRO A 271 14.44 33.43 -4.61
C PRO A 271 15.71 32.75 -5.15
N ARG A 272 16.05 31.57 -4.62
CA ARG A 272 17.18 30.77 -5.08
C ARG A 272 16.91 30.20 -6.47
N LEU A 273 15.74 29.61 -6.68
CA LEU A 273 15.34 29.04 -7.98
C LEU A 273 15.29 30.10 -9.08
N ILE A 274 14.78 31.31 -8.77
CA ILE A 274 14.74 32.43 -9.71
C ILE A 274 16.16 32.79 -10.17
N LYS A 275 17.12 32.88 -9.25
CA LYS A 275 18.52 33.18 -9.57
C LYS A 275 19.17 32.07 -10.37
N GLU A 276 18.99 30.81 -9.97
CA GLU A 276 19.60 29.65 -10.65
C GLU A 276 19.05 29.44 -12.06
N LYS A 277 17.77 29.74 -12.29
CA LYS A 277 17.10 29.57 -13.59
C LYS A 277 17.01 30.85 -14.42
N ASN A 278 17.50 31.98 -13.89
CA ASN A 278 17.40 33.30 -14.51
C ASN A 278 15.95 33.64 -14.94
N ALA A 279 14.97 33.24 -14.13
CA ALA A 279 13.55 33.45 -14.39
C ALA A 279 13.17 34.92 -14.16
N ARG A 280 12.34 35.49 -15.05
CA ARG A 280 11.92 36.90 -15.03
C ARG A 280 10.41 37.08 -14.92
N LYS A 281 9.63 36.10 -15.38
CA LYS A 281 8.16 36.12 -15.43
C LYS A 281 7.58 35.02 -14.53
N ILE A 282 7.50 35.34 -13.24
CA ILE A 282 7.05 34.40 -12.22
C ILE A 282 5.53 34.47 -12.10
N CYS A 283 4.87 33.33 -12.21
CA CYS A 283 3.42 33.21 -12.09
C CYS A 283 3.04 32.24 -10.98
N THR A 284 1.76 32.23 -10.60
CA THR A 284 1.23 31.24 -9.67
C THR A 284 -0.13 30.74 -10.08
N ILE A 285 -0.35 29.45 -9.80
CA ILE A 285 -1.66 28.83 -9.78
C ILE A 285 -1.81 28.13 -8.43
N TYR A 286 -2.93 28.36 -7.75
CA TYR A 286 -3.18 27.80 -6.44
C TYR A 286 -4.65 27.43 -6.24
N GLN A 287 -4.89 26.36 -5.47
CA GLN A 287 -6.21 25.98 -5.02
C GLN A 287 -6.76 27.02 -4.04
N ASP A 288 -8.03 27.37 -4.17
CA ASP A 288 -8.74 28.31 -3.29
C ASP A 288 -9.08 27.66 -1.93
N ASP A 289 -8.03 27.33 -1.18
CA ASP A 289 -8.06 26.85 0.20
C ASP A 289 -6.79 27.28 0.95
N GLU A 290 -6.69 26.96 2.24
CA GLU A 290 -5.55 27.42 3.04
C GLU A 290 -4.21 26.79 2.63
N PHE A 291 -4.20 25.64 1.97
CA PHE A 291 -2.96 25.12 1.42
C PHE A 291 -2.47 25.99 0.25
N GLY A 292 -3.34 26.23 -0.73
CA GLY A 292 -2.97 27.03 -1.90
C GLY A 292 -2.66 28.49 -1.54
N LEU A 293 -3.41 29.07 -0.61
CA LEU A 293 -3.16 30.42 -0.10
C LEU A 293 -1.82 30.54 0.61
N GLU A 294 -1.40 29.55 1.40
CA GLU A 294 -0.10 29.56 2.07
C GLU A 294 1.06 29.55 1.08
N VAL A 295 0.97 28.73 0.03
CA VAL A 295 1.97 28.70 -1.04
C VAL A 295 2.01 30.02 -1.80
N MET A 296 0.85 30.58 -2.15
CA MET A 296 0.76 31.86 -2.85
C MET A 296 1.33 33.02 -2.02
N ARG A 297 0.99 33.08 -0.73
CA ARG A 297 1.51 34.10 0.20
C ARG A 297 3.02 33.97 0.38
N GLY A 298 3.54 32.73 0.52
CA GLY A 298 4.98 32.46 0.60
C GLY A 298 5.71 32.91 -0.67
N GLY A 299 5.12 32.65 -1.84
CA GLY A 299 5.65 33.10 -3.13
C GLY A 299 5.64 34.62 -3.27
N ALA A 300 4.56 35.29 -2.87
CA ALA A 300 4.49 36.74 -2.88
C ALA A 300 5.55 37.37 -1.97
N ALA A 301 5.74 36.80 -0.77
CA ALA A 301 6.77 37.24 0.17
C ALA A 301 8.19 37.02 -0.40
N ALA A 302 8.45 35.87 -1.04
CA ALA A 302 9.70 35.60 -1.75
C ALA A 302 10.00 36.65 -2.82
N LEU A 303 9.04 36.93 -3.70
CA LEU A 303 9.22 37.88 -4.79
C LEU A 303 9.49 39.30 -4.27
N LYS A 304 8.81 39.70 -3.19
CA LYS A 304 9.05 40.98 -2.53
C LYS A 304 10.50 41.16 -2.07
N THR A 305 11.18 40.09 -1.64
CA THR A 305 12.62 40.15 -1.26
C THR A 305 13.56 40.44 -2.44
N LEU A 306 13.08 40.21 -3.67
CA LEU A 306 13.80 40.47 -4.91
C LEU A 306 13.31 41.74 -5.62
N GLY A 307 12.36 42.48 -5.03
CA GLY A 307 11.71 43.62 -5.69
C GLY A 307 10.85 43.21 -6.90
N LEU A 308 10.36 41.97 -6.92
CA LEU A 308 9.52 41.42 -7.99
C LEU A 308 8.08 41.25 -7.51
N GLU A 309 7.16 41.14 -8.47
CA GLU A 309 5.78 40.71 -8.25
C GLU A 309 5.42 39.58 -9.21
N PHE A 310 4.31 38.90 -8.92
CA PHE A 310 3.78 37.89 -9.83
C PHE A 310 3.32 38.55 -11.13
N THR A 311 3.76 38.01 -12.27
CA THR A 311 3.32 38.42 -13.59
C THR A 311 1.85 38.05 -13.83
N GLU A 312 1.43 36.86 -13.38
CA GLU A 312 0.04 36.41 -13.46
C GLU A 312 -0.29 35.56 -12.22
N LYS A 313 -1.51 35.75 -11.69
CA LYS A 313 -2.03 35.00 -10.54
C LYS A 313 -3.35 34.35 -10.94
N THR A 314 -3.39 33.03 -10.90
CA THR A 314 -4.61 32.27 -11.17
C THR A 314 -4.98 31.40 -9.99
N THR A 315 -6.28 31.13 -9.84
CA THR A 315 -6.80 30.25 -8.80
C THR A 315 -7.93 29.38 -9.35
N TYR A 316 -8.24 28.32 -8.62
CA TYR A 316 -9.34 27.43 -8.93
C TYR A 316 -9.99 26.92 -7.64
N LYS A 317 -11.28 26.62 -7.73
CA LYS A 317 -12.02 26.02 -6.61
C LYS A 317 -11.59 24.58 -6.39
N ARG A 318 -11.52 24.15 -5.14
CA ARG A 318 -11.26 22.76 -4.79
C ARG A 318 -12.22 21.80 -5.51
N GLY A 319 -11.67 20.70 -6.04
CA GLY A 319 -12.42 19.71 -6.80
C GLY A 319 -12.63 20.07 -8.27
N ALA A 320 -12.13 21.21 -8.73
CA ALA A 320 -12.06 21.50 -10.17
C ALA A 320 -11.18 20.46 -10.88
N THR A 321 -11.63 20.02 -12.05
CA THR A 321 -10.90 19.05 -12.90
C THR A 321 -10.42 19.68 -14.23
N ASP A 322 -10.90 20.87 -14.57
CA ASP A 322 -10.48 21.64 -15.74
C ASP A 322 -9.78 22.93 -15.31
N PHE A 323 -8.55 23.09 -15.80
CA PHE A 323 -7.66 24.21 -15.53
C PHE A 323 -7.26 24.96 -16.81
N SER A 324 -7.90 24.64 -17.94
CA SER A 324 -7.50 25.12 -19.27
C SER A 324 -7.47 26.65 -19.34
N SER A 325 -8.43 27.33 -18.70
CA SER A 325 -8.49 28.80 -18.67
C SER A 325 -7.33 29.43 -17.89
N GLN A 326 -6.94 28.82 -16.77
CA GLN A 326 -5.84 29.27 -15.92
C GLN A 326 -4.50 29.06 -16.63
N VAL A 327 -4.31 27.90 -17.24
CA VAL A 327 -3.12 27.58 -18.03
C VAL A 327 -3.00 28.51 -19.25
N ALA A 328 -4.11 28.80 -19.94
CA ALA A 328 -4.11 29.73 -21.07
C ALA A 328 -3.68 31.15 -20.65
N LYS A 329 -4.16 31.66 -19.52
CA LYS A 329 -3.72 32.96 -18.96
C LYS A 329 -2.23 32.98 -18.67
N MET A 330 -1.71 31.97 -17.96
CA MET A 330 -0.26 31.87 -17.69
C MET A 330 0.57 31.77 -18.97
N LYS A 331 0.11 31.01 -19.96
CA LYS A 331 0.79 30.93 -21.27
C LYS A 331 0.81 32.29 -21.97
N SER A 332 -0.29 33.05 -21.93
CA SER A 332 -0.37 34.39 -22.52
C SER A 332 0.52 35.42 -21.81
N ALA A 333 0.68 35.31 -20.49
CA ALA A 333 1.61 36.13 -19.71
C ALA A 333 3.09 35.82 -20.03
N GLY A 334 3.35 34.65 -20.62
CA GLY A 334 4.69 34.18 -20.96
C GLY A 334 5.48 33.76 -19.73
N CYS A 335 4.83 33.12 -18.76
CA CYS A 335 5.46 32.68 -17.51
C CYS A 335 6.65 31.74 -17.79
N ASP A 336 7.79 32.01 -17.15
CA ASP A 336 9.00 31.18 -17.23
C ASP A 336 9.27 30.38 -15.94
N LEU A 337 8.61 30.75 -14.84
CA LEU A 337 8.54 29.99 -13.59
C LEU A 337 7.12 30.04 -13.04
N VAL A 338 6.59 28.89 -12.61
CA VAL A 338 5.26 28.79 -12.00
C VAL A 338 5.38 28.22 -10.58
N ILE A 339 4.85 28.95 -9.59
CA ILE A 339 4.70 28.49 -8.22
C ILE A 339 3.34 27.79 -8.09
N LEU A 340 3.36 26.48 -7.83
CA LEU A 340 2.19 25.62 -7.75
C LEU A 340 1.76 25.39 -6.30
N GLY A 341 0.57 25.87 -5.95
CA GLY A 341 -0.10 25.57 -4.68
C GLY A 341 -1.35 24.74 -4.92
N THR A 342 -1.19 23.58 -5.55
CA THR A 342 -2.28 22.77 -6.12
C THR A 342 -2.59 21.51 -5.33
#